data_AF-A0A2R5F997-F1
#
_entry.id   AF-A0A2R5F997-F1
#
_cell.length_a   1.000
_cell.length_b   1.000
_cell.length_c   1.000
_cell.angle_alpha   90.00
_cell.angle_beta   90.00
_cell.angle_gamma   90.00
#
_symmetry.space_group_name_H-M   'P 1'
#
loop_
_entity.id
_entity.type
_entity.pdbx_description
1 polymer ?
#
loop_
_entity_poly.entity_id
_entity_poly.type
_entity_poly.pdbx_seq_one_letter_code
_entity_poly.pdbx_strand_id
1 'polypeptide(L)'
;MSDVQKLTLDEIKAAAERLVKAGGNVRETLRELTVQALTQGELAEREIREVLAAITEGVKLGAEQRASEVKNALGDALHGMDDALTHAAEAMQLAIKEAASDAREFGNSDLQQSLNDLKMLEEMLLETLSRAAEGAQGLVKQELLSMAEHGRRIGTDTGTRVRAVADDLGNRVRGAVQGAATAGKQAARMVGARVAHMSSRKLGEIADRLAQKAEQLKH
;
A
#
# COMPACT_ATOMS: atom_id res chain seq x y z
N MET A 1 -9.22 -10.18 -25.29
CA MET A 1 -8.80 -9.45 -24.08
C MET A 1 -10.06 -8.92 -23.44
N SER A 2 -10.29 -9.18 -22.16
CA SER A 2 -11.49 -8.67 -21.48
C SER A 2 -11.26 -7.21 -21.12
N ASP A 3 -12.20 -6.33 -21.47
CA ASP A 3 -12.21 -4.97 -20.91
C ASP A 3 -12.46 -5.08 -19.41
N VAL A 4 -11.43 -4.80 -18.62
CA VAL A 4 -11.55 -4.65 -17.17
C VAL A 4 -12.19 -3.29 -16.93
N GLN A 5 -13.53 -3.27 -16.95
CA GLN A 5 -14.33 -2.10 -16.65
C GLN A 5 -13.88 -1.51 -15.31
N LYS A 6 -13.38 -0.26 -15.33
CA LYS A 6 -12.95 0.42 -14.11
C LYS A 6 -14.17 0.58 -13.19
N LEU A 7 -14.08 0.03 -11.99
CA LEU A 7 -15.10 0.21 -10.96
C LEU A 7 -15.07 1.65 -10.48
N THR A 8 -16.20 2.33 -10.49
CA THR A 8 -16.38 3.63 -9.82
C THR A 8 -16.28 3.47 -8.29
N LEU A 9 -16.07 4.57 -7.57
CA LEU A 9 -16.00 4.54 -6.10
C LEU A 9 -17.29 3.97 -5.46
N ASP A 10 -18.45 4.24 -6.05
CA ASP A 10 -19.72 3.66 -5.58
C ASP A 10 -19.83 2.15 -5.87
N GLU A 11 -19.31 1.66 -7.01
CA GLU A 11 -19.24 0.22 -7.30
C GLU A 11 -18.24 -0.51 -6.39
N ILE A 12 -17.11 0.12 -6.05
CA ILE A 12 -16.13 -0.38 -5.08
C ILE A 12 -16.80 -0.50 -3.69
N LYS A 13 -17.46 0.57 -3.23
CA LYS A 13 -18.20 0.59 -1.96
C LYS A 13 -19.29 -0.48 -1.92
N ALA A 14 -20.09 -0.59 -2.98
CA ALA A 14 -21.14 -1.59 -3.09
C ALA A 14 -20.61 -3.02 -3.27
N ALA A 15 -19.38 -3.22 -3.77
CA ALA A 15 -18.71 -4.52 -3.76
C ALA A 15 -18.26 -4.89 -2.33
N ALA A 16 -17.55 -3.99 -1.64
CA ALA A 16 -17.10 -4.20 -0.27
C ALA A 16 -18.27 -4.50 0.70
N GLU A 17 -19.38 -3.75 0.61
CA GLU A 17 -20.59 -4.02 1.39
C GLU A 17 -21.10 -5.44 1.16
N ARG A 18 -21.28 -5.85 -0.10
CA ARG A 18 -21.79 -7.18 -0.46
C ARG A 18 -20.88 -8.31 0.01
N LEU A 19 -19.56 -8.16 -0.09
CA LEU A 19 -18.60 -9.17 0.34
C LEU A 19 -18.63 -9.36 1.87
N VAL A 20 -18.54 -8.28 2.65
CA VAL A 20 -18.61 -8.36 4.12
C VAL A 20 -19.96 -8.90 4.59
N LYS A 21 -21.06 -8.46 3.96
CA LYS A 21 -22.44 -8.91 4.23
C LYS A 21 -22.68 -10.39 3.90
N ALA A 22 -22.14 -10.89 2.79
CA ALA A 22 -22.29 -12.29 2.38
C ALA A 22 -21.48 -13.24 3.27
N GLY A 23 -20.33 -12.79 3.79
CA GLY A 23 -19.45 -13.64 4.60
C GLY A 23 -18.68 -14.65 3.76
N GLY A 24 -18.37 -15.81 4.35
CA GLY A 24 -17.39 -16.72 3.78
C GLY A 24 -15.98 -16.13 3.88
N ASN A 25 -15.18 -16.20 2.81
CA ASN A 25 -13.79 -15.74 2.82
C ASN A 25 -13.68 -14.21 2.64
N VAL A 26 -14.13 -13.46 3.65
CA VAL A 26 -14.13 -11.98 3.63
C VAL A 26 -12.71 -11.43 3.49
N ARG A 27 -11.70 -12.01 4.16
CA ARG A 27 -10.30 -11.57 4.10
C ARG A 27 -9.74 -11.65 2.67
N GLU A 28 -9.88 -12.81 2.02
CA GLU A 28 -9.40 -13.02 0.65
C GLU A 28 -10.12 -12.12 -0.35
N THR A 29 -11.45 -12.06 -0.29
CA THR A 29 -12.24 -11.28 -1.28
C THR A 29 -12.09 -9.77 -1.12
N LEU A 30 -11.90 -9.25 0.11
CA LEU A 30 -11.56 -7.83 0.33
C LEU A 30 -10.12 -7.52 -0.10
N ARG A 31 -9.18 -8.45 0.09
CA ARG A 31 -7.81 -8.32 -0.46
C ARG A 31 -7.84 -8.21 -1.98
N GLU A 32 -8.56 -9.10 -2.67
CA GLU A 32 -8.72 -9.06 -4.13
C GLU A 32 -9.36 -7.76 -4.61
N LEU A 33 -10.46 -7.32 -3.99
CA LEU A 33 -11.12 -6.05 -4.32
C LEU A 33 -10.18 -4.86 -4.11
N THR A 34 -9.42 -4.83 -3.00
CA THR A 34 -8.48 -3.75 -2.69
C THR A 34 -7.36 -3.68 -3.73
N VAL A 35 -6.75 -4.83 -4.07
CA VAL A 35 -5.75 -4.91 -5.15
C VAL A 35 -6.39 -4.44 -6.47
N GLN A 36 -7.56 -4.96 -6.86
CA GLN A 36 -8.22 -4.60 -8.12
C GLN A 36 -8.48 -3.09 -8.22
N ALA A 37 -9.03 -2.49 -7.16
CA ALA A 37 -9.53 -1.12 -7.10
C ALA A 37 -8.43 -0.06 -7.02
N LEU A 38 -7.32 -0.34 -6.33
CA LEU A 38 -6.13 0.52 -6.36
C LEU A 38 -5.48 0.47 -7.75
N THR A 39 -5.25 -0.75 -8.26
CA THR A 39 -4.47 -0.99 -9.49
C THR A 39 -5.25 -0.80 -10.81
N GLN A 40 -6.35 -0.06 -10.76
CA GLN A 40 -7.05 0.49 -11.93
C GLN A 40 -6.90 2.01 -12.05
N GLY A 41 -6.35 2.69 -11.04
CA GLY A 41 -6.04 4.13 -11.08
C GLY A 41 -4.67 4.44 -11.72
N GLU A 42 -4.26 5.69 -11.58
CA GLU A 42 -2.87 6.13 -11.74
C GLU A 42 -2.07 6.00 -10.43
N LEU A 43 -2.71 5.52 -9.34
CA LEU A 43 -2.09 5.35 -8.00
C LEU A 43 -1.57 6.66 -7.39
N ALA A 44 -2.13 7.80 -7.79
CA ALA A 44 -1.89 9.06 -7.10
C ALA A 44 -2.44 8.99 -5.66
N GLU A 45 -1.78 9.62 -4.69
CA GLU A 45 -2.18 9.64 -3.27
C GLU A 45 -3.69 9.87 -3.08
N ARG A 46 -4.23 10.89 -3.78
CA ARG A 46 -5.66 11.23 -3.73
C ARG A 46 -6.56 10.07 -4.18
N GLU A 47 -6.22 9.38 -5.26
CA GLU A 47 -7.00 8.24 -5.76
C GLU A 47 -6.93 7.07 -4.77
N ILE A 48 -5.77 6.82 -4.16
CA ILE A 48 -5.59 5.80 -3.12
C ILE A 48 -6.47 6.12 -1.91
N ARG A 49 -6.49 7.37 -1.43
CA ARG A 49 -7.38 7.83 -0.34
C ARG A 49 -8.85 7.64 -0.70
N GLU A 50 -9.26 8.03 -1.90
CA GLU A 50 -10.65 7.91 -2.37
C GLU A 50 -11.09 6.42 -2.49
N VAL A 51 -10.21 5.54 -2.98
CA VAL A 51 -10.47 4.08 -3.05
C VAL A 51 -10.54 3.45 -1.65
N LEU A 52 -9.56 3.71 -0.77
CA LEU A 52 -9.56 3.15 0.59
C LEU A 52 -10.78 3.62 1.40
N ALA A 53 -11.20 4.88 1.24
CA ALA A 53 -12.41 5.39 1.85
C ALA A 53 -13.67 4.68 1.33
N ALA A 54 -13.78 4.47 0.00
CA ALA A 54 -14.89 3.73 -0.60
C ALA A 54 -14.98 2.28 -0.09
N ILE A 55 -13.85 1.57 -0.02
CA ILE A 55 -13.80 0.20 0.53
C ILE A 55 -14.21 0.20 2.01
N THR A 56 -13.62 1.07 2.82
CA THR A 56 -13.86 1.07 4.29
C THR A 56 -15.31 1.45 4.63
N GLU A 57 -15.93 2.37 3.89
CA GLU A 57 -17.36 2.70 4.04
C GLU A 57 -18.25 1.52 3.65
N GLY A 58 -17.91 0.79 2.58
CA GLY A 58 -18.60 -0.45 2.22
C GLY A 58 -18.45 -1.54 3.29
N VAL A 59 -17.23 -1.74 3.80
CA VAL A 59 -16.94 -2.68 4.91
C VAL A 59 -17.78 -2.35 6.14
N LYS A 60 -17.87 -1.06 6.52
CA LYS A 60 -18.72 -0.59 7.63
C LYS A 60 -20.19 -0.96 7.40
N LEU A 61 -20.75 -0.60 6.25
CA LEU A 61 -22.16 -0.87 5.90
C LEU A 61 -22.47 -2.37 5.83
N GLY A 62 -21.52 -3.20 5.37
CA GLY A 62 -21.65 -4.66 5.34
C GLY A 62 -21.57 -5.30 6.74
N ALA A 63 -20.72 -4.77 7.62
CA ALA A 63 -20.58 -5.22 9.01
C ALA A 63 -21.78 -4.82 9.88
N GLU A 64 -22.35 -3.63 9.69
CA GLU A 64 -23.59 -3.18 10.36
C GLU A 64 -24.75 -4.16 10.13
N GLN A 65 -24.75 -4.88 9.00
CA GLN A 65 -25.76 -5.88 8.64
C GLN A 65 -25.48 -7.28 9.22
N ARG A 66 -24.35 -7.49 9.92
CA ARG A 66 -23.96 -8.76 10.57
C ARG A 66 -23.82 -8.61 12.09
N ALA A 67 -24.89 -8.15 12.74
CA ALA A 67 -24.91 -7.72 14.15
C ALA A 67 -24.26 -8.68 15.18
N SER A 68 -24.35 -10.00 14.99
CA SER A 68 -23.74 -11.01 15.88
C SER A 68 -22.27 -11.34 15.55
N GLU A 69 -21.77 -10.89 14.41
CA GLU A 69 -20.46 -11.28 13.84
C GLU A 69 -19.58 -10.08 13.50
N VAL A 70 -20.05 -8.84 13.78
CA VAL A 70 -19.40 -7.54 13.49
C VAL A 70 -17.88 -7.58 13.67
N LYS A 71 -17.41 -8.08 14.83
CA LYS A 71 -15.99 -8.14 15.17
C LYS A 71 -15.17 -8.97 14.17
N ASN A 72 -15.68 -10.14 13.79
CA ASN A 72 -15.00 -11.03 12.84
C ASN A 72 -15.12 -10.45 11.43
N ALA A 73 -16.32 -9.99 11.04
CA ALA A 73 -16.58 -9.42 9.73
C ALA A 73 -15.72 -8.18 9.43
N LEU A 74 -15.49 -7.31 10.43
CA LEU A 74 -14.55 -6.19 10.34
C LEU A 74 -13.10 -6.68 10.35
N GLY A 75 -12.73 -7.57 11.28
CA GLY A 75 -11.36 -8.07 11.40
C GLY A 75 -10.86 -8.75 10.12
N ASP A 76 -11.66 -9.64 9.53
CA ASP A 76 -11.32 -10.31 8.27
C ASP A 76 -11.20 -9.28 7.14
N ALA A 77 -12.13 -8.34 7.02
CA ALA A 77 -12.10 -7.31 6.00
C ALA A 77 -10.87 -6.39 6.12
N LEU A 78 -10.52 -5.95 7.33
CA LEU A 78 -9.38 -5.08 7.56
C LEU A 78 -8.05 -5.80 7.35
N HIS A 79 -7.92 -7.05 7.78
CA HIS A 79 -6.75 -7.86 7.44
C HIS A 79 -6.63 -8.07 5.93
N GLY A 80 -7.73 -8.19 5.19
CA GLY A 80 -7.70 -8.26 3.72
C GLY A 80 -7.16 -6.98 3.08
N MET A 81 -7.51 -5.81 3.64
CA MET A 81 -6.96 -4.52 3.20
C MET A 81 -5.47 -4.36 3.55
N ASP A 82 -5.04 -4.77 4.75
CA ASP A 82 -3.62 -4.75 5.16
C ASP A 82 -2.79 -5.76 4.33
N ASP A 83 -3.33 -6.96 4.04
CA ASP A 83 -2.70 -7.93 3.14
C ASP A 83 -2.45 -7.31 1.75
N ALA A 84 -3.44 -6.60 1.20
CA ALA A 84 -3.35 -5.98 -0.13
C ALA A 84 -2.29 -4.87 -0.17
N LEU A 85 -2.24 -4.01 0.86
CA LEU A 85 -1.26 -2.95 0.99
C LEU A 85 0.14 -3.49 1.29
N THR A 86 0.25 -4.60 2.04
CA THR A 86 1.50 -5.34 2.26
C THR A 86 2.04 -5.85 0.94
N HIS A 87 1.22 -6.55 0.12
CA HIS A 87 1.66 -7.04 -1.19
C HIS A 87 2.09 -5.91 -2.14
N ALA A 88 1.40 -4.77 -2.11
CA ALA A 88 1.82 -3.58 -2.86
C ALA A 88 3.18 -3.05 -2.39
N ALA A 89 3.43 -3.00 -1.07
CA ALA A 89 4.72 -2.63 -0.51
C ALA A 89 5.85 -3.63 -0.82
N GLU A 90 5.53 -4.92 -0.96
CA GLU A 90 6.48 -5.96 -1.39
C GLU A 90 6.87 -5.82 -2.87
N ALA A 91 5.91 -5.59 -3.76
CA ALA A 91 6.15 -5.33 -5.18
C ALA A 91 7.02 -4.07 -5.37
N MET A 92 6.59 -2.95 -4.79
CA MET A 92 7.35 -1.69 -4.85
C MET A 92 8.79 -1.85 -4.32
N GLN A 93 8.99 -2.63 -3.26
CA GLN A 93 10.34 -2.94 -2.77
C GLN A 93 11.19 -3.70 -3.80
N LEU A 94 10.61 -4.64 -4.55
CA LEU A 94 11.32 -5.39 -5.58
C LEU A 94 11.71 -4.48 -6.75
N ALA A 95 10.77 -3.69 -7.29
CA ALA A 95 11.06 -2.73 -8.35
C ALA A 95 12.11 -1.67 -7.94
N ILE A 96 12.08 -1.18 -6.69
CA ILE A 96 13.13 -0.29 -6.17
C ILE A 96 14.49 -0.99 -6.10
N LYS A 97 14.53 -2.28 -5.74
CA LYS A 97 15.77 -3.06 -5.69
C LYS A 97 16.35 -3.32 -7.08
N GLU A 98 15.51 -3.64 -8.05
CA GLU A 98 15.91 -3.87 -9.44
C GLU A 98 16.39 -2.57 -10.10
N ALA A 99 15.60 -1.49 -10.02
CA ALA A 99 15.98 -0.17 -10.53
C ALA A 99 17.28 0.36 -9.91
N ALA A 100 17.50 0.16 -8.60
CA ALA A 100 18.74 0.54 -7.92
C ALA A 100 19.93 -0.41 -8.18
N SER A 101 19.71 -1.55 -8.84
CA SER A 101 20.77 -2.48 -9.27
C SER A 101 21.20 -2.22 -10.71
N ASP A 102 20.26 -1.89 -11.59
CA ASP A 102 20.52 -1.60 -13.01
C ASP A 102 20.98 -0.15 -13.25
N ALA A 103 20.39 0.83 -12.54
CA ALA A 103 20.66 2.24 -12.79
C ALA A 103 21.75 2.81 -11.86
N ARG A 104 22.88 3.21 -12.46
CA ARG A 104 23.88 4.11 -11.83
C ARG A 104 23.32 5.48 -11.43
N GLU A 105 22.10 5.79 -11.87
CA GLU A 105 21.41 7.08 -11.69
C GLU A 105 20.32 7.05 -10.60
N PHE A 106 20.03 5.90 -9.96
CA PHE A 106 19.01 5.83 -8.91
C PHE A 106 19.51 6.47 -7.60
N GLY A 107 19.38 7.79 -7.51
CA GLY A 107 19.93 8.59 -6.42
C GLY A 107 19.22 8.40 -5.07
N ASN A 108 19.94 8.67 -3.98
CA ASN A 108 19.43 8.61 -2.61
C ASN A 108 18.13 9.41 -2.38
N SER A 109 17.84 10.45 -3.18
CA SER A 109 16.63 11.26 -3.05
C SER A 109 15.38 10.54 -3.59
N ASP A 110 15.48 9.93 -4.77
CA ASP A 110 14.43 9.10 -5.38
C ASP A 110 14.08 7.93 -4.46
N LEU A 111 15.14 7.30 -3.94
CA LEU A 111 15.12 6.21 -2.96
C LEU A 111 14.42 6.60 -1.65
N GLN A 112 14.67 7.81 -1.13
CA GLN A 112 14.01 8.34 0.05
C GLN A 112 12.55 8.72 -0.22
N GLN A 113 12.22 9.21 -1.41
CA GLN A 113 10.84 9.49 -1.79
C GLN A 113 10.01 8.21 -1.76
N SER A 114 10.45 7.13 -2.41
CA SER A 114 9.72 5.86 -2.42
C SER A 114 9.54 5.24 -1.03
N LEU A 115 10.47 5.45 -0.08
CA LEU A 115 10.27 5.07 1.33
C LEU A 115 9.20 5.90 2.05
N ASN A 116 8.96 7.15 1.63
CA ASN A 116 7.92 8.00 2.19
C ASN A 116 6.56 7.67 1.55
N ASP A 117 6.53 7.45 0.23
CA ASP A 117 5.36 6.98 -0.51
C ASP A 117 4.83 5.65 0.09
N LEU A 118 5.73 4.76 0.50
CA LEU A 118 5.40 3.51 1.21
C LEU A 118 4.80 3.72 2.62
N LYS A 119 5.37 4.63 3.44
CA LYS A 119 4.81 4.92 4.78
C LYS A 119 3.42 5.56 4.70
N MET A 120 3.23 6.41 3.69
CA MET A 120 1.96 7.06 3.40
C MET A 120 0.84 6.02 3.19
N LEU A 121 1.12 4.82 2.68
CA LEU A 121 0.12 3.74 2.59
C LEU A 121 -0.41 3.29 3.97
N GLU A 122 0.48 3.05 4.95
CA GLU A 122 0.09 2.71 6.33
C GLU A 122 -0.66 3.87 6.99
N GLU A 123 -0.17 5.10 6.85
CA GLU A 123 -0.81 6.30 7.40
C GLU A 123 -2.22 6.51 6.81
N MET A 124 -2.40 6.35 5.49
CA MET A 124 -3.69 6.44 4.81
C MET A 124 -4.68 5.35 5.25
N LEU A 125 -4.22 4.11 5.47
CA LEU A 125 -5.05 3.05 6.04
C LEU A 125 -5.55 3.46 7.44
N LEU A 126 -4.63 3.76 8.36
CA LEU A 126 -4.96 4.08 9.75
C LEU A 126 -5.83 5.35 9.90
N GLU A 127 -5.62 6.34 9.02
CA GLU A 127 -6.48 7.53 8.92
C GLU A 127 -7.89 7.17 8.45
N THR A 128 -8.01 6.34 7.41
CA THR A 128 -9.29 5.93 6.84
C THR A 128 -10.11 5.08 7.82
N LEU A 129 -9.48 4.16 8.56
CA LEU A 129 -10.15 3.42 9.64
C LEU A 129 -10.70 4.36 10.73
N SER A 130 -9.94 5.40 11.07
CA SER A 130 -10.35 6.39 12.07
C SER A 130 -11.55 7.21 11.59
N ARG A 131 -11.54 7.67 10.34
CA ARG A 131 -12.66 8.38 9.69
C ARG A 131 -13.91 7.52 9.55
N ALA A 132 -13.77 6.25 9.19
CA ALA A 132 -14.89 5.31 9.15
C ALA A 132 -15.51 5.09 10.54
N ALA A 133 -14.68 5.06 11.60
CA ALA A 133 -15.16 4.99 12.97
C ALA A 133 -15.87 6.27 13.44
N GLU A 134 -15.46 7.45 12.98
CA GLU A 134 -16.19 8.70 13.21
C GLU A 134 -17.63 8.60 12.71
N GLY A 135 -17.82 8.11 11.48
CA GLY A 135 -19.10 7.88 10.81
C GLY A 135 -19.81 6.54 11.10
N ALA A 136 -19.36 5.78 12.11
CA ALA A 136 -19.98 4.53 12.57
C ALA A 136 -20.71 4.71 13.92
N GLN A 137 -21.50 3.71 14.31
CA GLN A 137 -22.15 3.66 15.63
C GLN A 137 -21.96 2.29 16.32
N GLY A 138 -22.27 2.24 17.62
CA GLY A 138 -22.28 1.00 18.42
C GLY A 138 -20.98 0.19 18.35
N LEU A 139 -21.13 -1.13 18.21
CA LEU A 139 -20.01 -2.09 18.16
C LEU A 139 -19.07 -1.86 16.96
N VAL A 140 -19.61 -1.43 15.81
CA VAL A 140 -18.82 -1.15 14.60
C VAL A 140 -17.83 -0.02 14.85
N LYS A 141 -18.28 1.06 15.51
CA LYS A 141 -17.40 2.16 15.93
C LYS A 141 -16.33 1.70 16.92
N GLN A 142 -16.71 0.90 17.91
CA GLN A 142 -15.78 0.41 18.94
C GLN A 142 -14.67 -0.45 18.34
N GLU A 143 -15.01 -1.35 17.42
CA GLU A 143 -14.04 -2.24 16.79
C GLU A 143 -13.12 -1.49 15.81
N LEU A 144 -13.66 -0.59 14.98
CA LEU A 144 -12.85 0.24 14.07
C LEU A 144 -11.86 1.15 14.83
N LEU A 145 -12.28 1.75 15.96
CA LEU A 145 -11.36 2.50 16.83
C LEU A 145 -10.30 1.58 17.44
N SER A 146 -10.70 0.41 17.96
CA SER A 146 -9.78 -0.56 18.56
C SER A 146 -8.72 -1.03 17.55
N MET A 147 -9.10 -1.27 16.30
CA MET A 147 -8.20 -1.67 15.22
C MET A 147 -7.26 -0.53 14.79
N ALA A 148 -7.77 0.70 14.64
CA ALA A 148 -6.95 1.86 14.34
C ALA A 148 -5.95 2.19 15.48
N GLU A 149 -6.34 2.00 16.74
CA GLU A 149 -5.44 2.12 17.89
C GLU A 149 -4.43 0.97 17.97
N HIS A 150 -4.82 -0.26 17.64
CA HIS A 150 -3.92 -1.40 17.60
C HIS A 150 -2.82 -1.19 16.55
N GLY A 151 -3.21 -0.87 15.31
CA GLY A 151 -2.26 -0.58 14.22
C GLY A 151 -1.31 0.58 14.55
N ARG A 152 -1.81 1.66 15.16
CA ARG A 152 -0.95 2.77 15.64
C ARG A 152 0.03 2.39 16.77
N ARG A 153 -0.27 1.36 17.58
CA ARG A 153 0.53 1.00 18.77
C ARG A 153 1.45 -0.18 18.57
N ILE A 154 1.04 -1.15 17.75
CA ILE A 154 1.72 -2.42 17.51
C ILE A 154 2.35 -2.44 16.10
N GLY A 155 1.80 -1.65 15.18
CA GLY A 155 2.10 -1.66 13.74
C GLY A 155 1.04 -2.43 12.95
N THR A 156 1.06 -2.23 11.64
CA THR A 156 0.40 -3.10 10.65
C THR A 156 1.39 -4.09 10.04
N ASP A 157 0.92 -5.11 9.31
CA ASP A 157 1.82 -5.97 8.54
C ASP A 157 2.46 -5.16 7.38
N THR A 158 1.70 -4.23 6.77
CA THR A 158 2.21 -3.24 5.83
C THR A 158 3.37 -2.45 6.45
N GLY A 159 3.16 -1.84 7.61
CA GLY A 159 4.16 -1.02 8.31
C GLY A 159 5.39 -1.80 8.74
N THR A 160 5.22 -3.06 9.10
CA THR A 160 6.32 -3.99 9.40
C THR A 160 7.15 -4.25 8.14
N ARG A 161 6.52 -4.47 6.97
CA ARG A 161 7.23 -4.60 5.71
C ARG A 161 7.94 -3.30 5.31
N VAL A 162 7.25 -2.16 5.35
CA VAL A 162 7.81 -0.83 5.02
C VAL A 162 9.04 -0.49 5.87
N ARG A 163 9.02 -0.83 7.16
CA ARG A 163 10.18 -0.69 8.06
C ARG A 163 11.35 -1.56 7.62
N ALA A 164 11.10 -2.82 7.27
CA ALA A 164 12.13 -3.72 6.75
C ALA A 164 12.72 -3.24 5.39
N VAL A 165 11.93 -2.56 4.55
CA VAL A 165 12.47 -1.87 3.35
C VAL A 165 13.44 -0.76 3.76
N ALA A 166 13.05 0.10 4.69
CA ALA A 166 13.86 1.22 5.14
C ALA A 166 15.19 0.77 5.79
N ASP A 167 15.20 -0.34 6.53
CA ASP A 167 16.40 -0.86 7.21
C ASP A 167 17.42 -1.49 6.24
N ASP A 168 16.99 -2.36 5.31
CA ASP A 168 17.85 -2.88 4.21
C ASP A 168 18.51 -1.70 3.46
N LEU A 169 17.71 -0.67 3.17
CA LEU A 169 18.14 0.47 2.38
C LEU A 169 19.09 1.42 3.13
N GLY A 170 18.81 1.68 4.42
CA GLY A 170 19.72 2.40 5.31
C GLY A 170 21.04 1.67 5.52
N ASN A 171 21.06 0.34 5.42
CA ASN A 171 22.29 -0.45 5.41
C ASN A 171 23.08 -0.29 4.09
N ARG A 172 22.41 -0.36 2.93
CA ARG A 172 23.03 -0.13 1.61
C ARG A 172 23.69 1.24 1.50
N VAL A 173 22.98 2.32 1.89
CA VAL A 173 23.53 3.69 1.84
C VAL A 173 24.74 3.84 2.76
N ARG A 174 24.69 3.28 3.98
CA ARG A 174 25.85 3.27 4.90
C ARG A 174 27.04 2.51 4.33
N GLY A 175 26.81 1.33 3.73
CA GLY A 175 27.85 0.54 3.06
C GLY A 175 28.50 1.27 1.88
N ALA A 176 27.71 1.93 1.05
CA ALA A 176 28.22 2.72 -0.09
C ALA A 176 29.09 3.91 0.37
N VAL A 177 28.69 4.63 1.42
CA VAL A 177 29.49 5.73 2.01
C VAL A 177 30.79 5.21 2.64
N GLN A 178 30.74 4.08 3.34
CA GLN A 178 31.94 3.45 3.93
C GLN A 178 32.91 2.94 2.84
N GLY A 179 32.40 2.34 1.76
CA GLY A 179 33.20 1.94 0.60
C GLY A 179 33.82 3.13 -0.16
N ALA A 180 33.09 4.25 -0.30
CA ALA A 180 33.63 5.47 -0.87
C ALA A 180 34.73 6.09 0.01
N ALA A 181 34.61 5.99 1.34
CA ALA A 181 35.62 6.47 2.28
C ALA A 181 36.93 5.67 2.20
N THR A 182 36.86 4.34 1.96
CA THR A 182 38.05 3.49 1.78
C THR A 182 38.63 3.56 0.36
N ALA A 183 37.82 3.84 -0.67
CA ALA A 183 38.27 3.96 -2.06
C ALA A 183 39.04 5.26 -2.38
N GLY A 184 38.98 6.28 -1.51
CA GLY A 184 39.86 7.45 -1.55
C GLY A 184 39.42 8.62 -2.44
N LYS A 185 40.11 9.76 -2.25
CA LYS A 185 39.62 11.12 -2.58
C LYS A 185 39.44 11.44 -4.08
N GLN A 186 39.76 10.54 -5.01
CA GLN A 186 39.63 10.80 -6.46
C GLN A 186 38.23 10.49 -7.02
N ALA A 187 37.48 9.54 -6.44
CA ALA A 187 36.11 9.25 -6.89
C ALA A 187 35.11 10.39 -6.62
N ALA A 188 35.41 11.25 -5.63
CA ALA A 188 34.52 12.30 -5.13
C ALA A 188 34.16 13.42 -6.12
N ARG A 189 34.71 13.44 -7.35
CA ARG A 189 34.47 14.49 -8.36
C ARG A 189 33.50 14.11 -9.50
N MET A 190 32.96 12.88 -9.56
CA MET A 190 32.01 12.50 -10.61
C MET A 190 30.54 12.41 -10.19
N VAL A 191 30.19 12.61 -8.91
CA VAL A 191 28.78 12.67 -8.44
C VAL A 191 28.21 14.11 -8.52
N GLY A 192 28.88 14.99 -9.27
CA GLY A 192 28.57 16.42 -9.38
C GLY A 192 27.45 16.74 -10.38
N ALA A 193 26.20 16.54 -9.96
CA ALA A 193 24.98 17.13 -10.52
C ALA A 193 24.72 16.99 -12.04
N ARG A 194 23.84 16.05 -12.41
CA ARG A 194 22.99 16.18 -13.61
C ARG A 194 21.69 15.38 -13.50
N VAL A 195 20.63 15.92 -14.10
CA VAL A 195 19.29 15.33 -14.30
C VAL A 195 18.62 14.72 -13.05
N ALA A 196 18.19 15.59 -12.14
CA ALA A 196 16.85 15.42 -11.59
C ALA A 196 15.81 15.89 -12.65
N HIS A 197 14.55 15.49 -12.47
CA HIS A 197 13.38 15.95 -13.25
C HIS A 197 13.31 15.48 -14.73
N MET A 198 12.64 14.35 -14.97
CA MET A 198 11.16 14.30 -15.14
C MET A 198 10.70 12.92 -15.64
N SER A 199 11.58 12.17 -16.31
CA SER A 199 11.19 11.09 -17.23
C SER A 199 11.87 9.74 -16.92
N SER A 200 11.98 9.37 -15.63
CA SER A 200 12.50 8.06 -15.20
C SER A 200 11.77 7.51 -13.97
N ARG A 201 11.50 8.34 -12.97
CA ARG A 201 10.67 7.94 -11.81
C ARG A 201 9.22 7.61 -12.20
N LYS A 202 8.68 8.36 -13.17
CA LYS A 202 7.38 8.11 -13.84
C LYS A 202 7.34 6.82 -14.71
N LEU A 203 8.40 6.03 -14.64
CA LEU A 203 8.64 4.77 -15.36
C LEU A 203 9.19 3.66 -14.44
N GLY A 204 9.35 3.92 -13.13
CA GLY A 204 9.33 2.88 -12.08
C GLY A 204 7.93 2.78 -11.46
N GLU A 205 7.31 3.95 -11.22
CA GLU A 205 5.87 4.13 -11.42
C GLU A 205 5.47 3.39 -12.71
N ILE A 206 4.37 2.62 -12.69
CA ILE A 206 3.80 1.92 -13.85
C ILE A 206 4.57 0.68 -14.34
N ALA A 207 5.90 0.62 -14.30
CA ALA A 207 6.61 -0.64 -14.58
C ALA A 207 6.13 -1.79 -13.67
N ASP A 208 5.81 -1.40 -12.43
CA ASP A 208 5.35 -2.24 -11.33
C ASP A 208 3.85 -2.04 -11.02
N ARG A 209 3.00 -1.57 -11.96
CA ARG A 209 1.68 -0.91 -11.67
C ARG A 209 0.64 -1.72 -10.85
N LEU A 210 0.93 -2.94 -10.43
CA LEU A 210 0.65 -4.21 -11.11
C LEU A 210 1.96 -4.99 -11.27
N ALA A 211 2.53 -5.09 -12.48
CA ALA A 211 3.39 -6.20 -12.96
C ALA A 211 2.74 -7.60 -12.82
N GLN A 212 2.05 -7.84 -11.71
CA GLN A 212 1.18 -8.96 -11.38
C GLN A 212 -0.26 -8.51 -11.04
N LYS A 213 -1.06 -8.04 -12.03
CA LYS A 213 -2.53 -8.35 -12.00
C LYS A 213 -2.80 -9.83 -12.29
N ALA A 214 -1.77 -10.61 -12.63
CA ALA A 214 -1.19 -10.69 -14.00
C ALA A 214 0.05 -11.62 -14.05
N GLU A 215 0.55 -12.06 -12.90
CA GLU A 215 0.81 -13.49 -12.76
C GLU A 215 -0.49 -14.14 -12.28
N GLN A 216 -1.53 -13.86 -13.08
CA GLN A 216 -2.96 -14.08 -12.88
C GLN A 216 -3.34 -13.80 -11.39
N LEU A 217 -4.20 -14.46 -10.59
CA LEU A 217 -5.10 -15.61 -10.76
C LEU A 217 -4.44 -16.89 -11.29
N LYS A 218 -3.23 -17.19 -10.83
CA LYS A 218 -2.35 -18.25 -11.35
C LYS A 218 -2.81 -19.66 -10.94
N HIS A 219 -3.96 -20.03 -11.50
CA HIS A 219 -4.75 -21.24 -11.20
C HIS A 219 -5.44 -21.22 -9.83
#